data_AF-A0AAV1HUW1-F1
#
_entry.id   AF-A0AAV1HUW1-F1
#
_cell.length_a   1.000
_cell.length_b   1.000
_cell.length_c   1.000
_cell.angle_alpha   90.00
_cell.angle_beta   90.00
_cell.angle_gamma   90.00
#
_symmetry.space_group_name_H-M   'P 1'
#
loop_
_entity.id
_entity.type
_entity.pdbx_description
1 polymer ?
#
loop_
_entity_poly.entity_id
_entity_poly.type
_entity_poly.pdbx_seq_one_letter_code
_entity_poly.pdbx_strand_id
1 'polypeptide(L)'
;MVSASVESGLGGSEVREQVAQAVRLGFLNDPGYIQRTLSALNAEAVAHCKAGDHVAAVVALCKLFERARVKNLIHAEMHICYSNRAAAYLALGMWEEALKDAERARTLAQDALKKTYKAAPLFIKTFAQKGTALIGEDHQAASLVLEEGCRMDPINGPMRLQLETATQGILRDLLEGTPQLSYQLRKGTERRLLGAPSPVERITYHAHSAPLHKIKTDNMLPSQLLTAFQACCQTLLTLAEATLIVLQADKDHHVKDTYNYVTVQSDIKIPGRHFAVLEDAARHAAFSSAITAAVRQMESEDKDARVLNLGCSAGLHAMMALKAGARHVTAVDRWLYMALACRESLVANGFAEEQYTVIYKRPSDLSIKADVPVCCNILICDMMDEGLLTSGVVPAMRHCLQSLLTDDAVLIPASATVFVQAVEARTTDVCGVDMSPVNLYRWTPAFAAGAPLAKGMYRPLMEPVEAWHFSMRLPPEESGRRHLDMHFTADGIFNAVLFWHTLELAPGVTISSAPALVSDAGEPCFHVSRCTSSLETHHLRHNGHTL
;
A
#
# COMPACT_ATOMS: atom_id res chain seq x y z
N MET A 1 4.43 -33.84 -37.78
CA MET A 1 5.64 -34.08 -36.99
C MET A 1 6.12 -32.76 -36.40
N VAL A 2 5.61 -32.36 -35.23
CA VAL A 2 6.36 -31.61 -34.20
C VAL A 2 5.66 -31.93 -32.88
N SER A 3 6.01 -33.09 -32.35
CA SER A 3 5.83 -33.49 -30.95
C SER A 3 7.25 -33.65 -30.41
N ALA A 4 7.49 -33.23 -29.16
CA ALA A 4 8.79 -32.92 -28.53
C ALA A 4 9.24 -31.48 -28.88
N SER A 5 9.34 -30.55 -27.94
CA SER A 5 10.09 -30.67 -26.68
C SER A 5 9.40 -29.92 -25.53
N VAL A 6 8.83 -30.67 -24.60
CA VAL A 6 8.59 -30.22 -23.22
C VAL A 6 9.59 -31.01 -22.40
N GLU A 7 10.72 -30.39 -22.03
CA GLU A 7 11.61 -30.74 -20.90
C GLU A 7 12.93 -29.95 -21.01
N SER A 8 13.04 -28.87 -20.22
CA SER A 8 14.29 -28.47 -19.53
C SER A 8 14.00 -27.27 -18.63
N GLY A 9 13.78 -27.54 -17.34
CA GLY A 9 13.56 -26.53 -16.29
C GLY A 9 14.83 -25.74 -15.91
N LEU A 10 15.63 -25.31 -16.88
CA LEU A 10 16.85 -24.51 -16.69
C LEU A 10 16.99 -23.32 -17.65
N GLY A 11 16.05 -23.10 -18.59
CA GLY A 11 16.23 -22.12 -19.69
C GLY A 11 15.96 -20.64 -19.40
N GLY A 12 15.18 -20.30 -18.35
CA GLY A 12 14.76 -18.90 -18.13
C GLY A 12 15.85 -17.97 -17.58
N SER A 13 16.67 -18.50 -16.66
CA SER A 13 17.78 -17.75 -16.04
C SER A 13 18.89 -17.42 -17.04
N GLU A 14 19.25 -18.40 -17.86
CA GLU A 14 20.36 -18.28 -18.82
C GLU A 14 20.02 -17.30 -19.95
N VAL A 15 18.80 -17.35 -20.49
CA VAL A 15 18.33 -16.41 -21.53
C VAL A 15 18.28 -14.98 -20.98
N ARG A 16 17.80 -14.79 -19.74
CA ARG A 16 17.76 -13.47 -19.08
C ARG A 16 19.17 -12.89 -18.91
N GLU A 17 20.14 -13.72 -18.54
CA GLU A 17 21.55 -13.31 -18.40
C GLU A 17 22.18 -12.97 -19.77
N GLN A 18 21.95 -13.78 -20.79
CA GLN A 18 22.40 -13.52 -22.17
C GLN A 18 21.84 -12.20 -22.71
N VAL A 19 20.56 -11.93 -22.50
CA VAL A 19 19.92 -10.66 -22.91
C VAL A 19 20.51 -9.49 -22.12
N ALA A 20 20.70 -9.62 -20.81
CA ALA A 20 21.31 -8.58 -20.00
C ALA A 20 22.75 -8.26 -20.45
N GLN A 21 23.54 -9.29 -20.78
CA GLN A 21 24.90 -9.13 -21.32
C GLN A 21 24.88 -8.47 -22.70
N ALA A 22 23.98 -8.90 -23.60
CA ALA A 22 23.83 -8.31 -24.92
C ALA A 22 23.42 -6.83 -24.86
N VAL A 23 22.55 -6.46 -23.91
CA VAL A 23 22.19 -5.06 -23.66
C VAL A 23 23.42 -4.26 -23.20
N ARG A 24 24.19 -4.76 -22.23
CA ARG A 24 25.41 -4.09 -21.76
C ARG A 24 26.44 -3.89 -22.89
N LEU A 25 26.72 -4.94 -23.66
CA LEU A 25 27.64 -4.88 -24.81
C LEU A 25 27.11 -3.95 -25.91
N GLY A 26 25.79 -3.98 -26.15
CA GLY A 26 25.13 -3.11 -27.13
C GLY A 26 25.28 -1.63 -26.82
N PHE A 27 25.25 -1.23 -25.55
CA PHE A 27 25.53 0.15 -25.12
C PHE A 27 27.01 0.53 -25.29
N LEU A 28 27.93 -0.38 -25.00
CA LEU A 28 29.38 -0.15 -25.15
C LEU A 28 29.81 -0.02 -26.61
N ASN A 29 29.25 -0.86 -27.49
CA ASN A 29 29.66 -0.95 -28.89
C ASN A 29 29.09 0.17 -29.78
N ASP A 30 28.04 0.85 -29.33
CA ASP A 30 27.41 1.94 -30.07
C ASP A 30 27.04 3.05 -29.08
N PRO A 31 28.01 3.89 -28.66
CA PRO A 31 27.75 5.08 -27.84
C PRO A 31 27.04 6.19 -28.64
N GLY A 32 27.05 6.11 -29.97
CA GLY A 32 26.42 7.07 -30.88
C GLY A 32 24.89 7.02 -30.89
N TYR A 33 24.28 5.99 -30.30
CA TYR A 33 22.83 5.84 -30.18
C TYR A 33 22.13 7.07 -29.59
N ILE A 34 22.81 7.79 -28.69
CA ILE A 34 22.29 8.99 -28.04
C ILE A 34 22.18 10.21 -28.95
N GLN A 35 22.59 10.11 -30.22
CA GLN A 35 22.36 11.11 -31.27
C GLN A 35 21.29 10.70 -32.29
N ARG A 36 20.90 9.43 -32.34
CA ARG A 36 19.89 8.88 -33.27
C ARG A 36 18.46 9.19 -32.83
N THR A 37 17.54 9.42 -33.77
CA THR A 37 16.12 9.69 -33.43
C THR A 37 15.44 8.45 -32.83
N LEU A 38 14.40 8.66 -32.00
CA LEU A 38 13.64 7.55 -31.42
C LEU A 38 13.00 6.68 -32.51
N SER A 39 12.50 7.28 -33.58
CA SER A 39 11.96 6.56 -34.74
C SER A 39 13.01 5.70 -35.44
N ALA A 40 14.26 6.15 -35.54
CA ALA A 40 15.35 5.37 -36.14
C ALA A 40 15.73 4.14 -35.29
N LEU A 41 15.75 4.28 -33.96
CA LEU A 41 16.00 3.16 -33.04
C LEU A 41 14.83 2.16 -33.04
N ASN A 42 13.58 2.64 -33.13
CA ASN A 42 12.43 1.75 -33.26
C ASN A 42 12.42 1.01 -34.61
N ALA A 43 12.79 1.69 -35.71
CA ALA A 43 12.89 1.07 -37.03
C ALA A 43 13.97 -0.03 -37.07
N GLU A 44 15.12 0.20 -36.43
CA GLU A 44 16.17 -0.81 -36.23
C GLU A 44 15.65 -2.01 -35.44
N ALA A 45 14.94 -1.78 -34.32
CA ALA A 45 14.36 -2.86 -33.54
C ALA A 45 13.34 -3.69 -34.35
N VAL A 46 12.51 -3.04 -35.16
CA VAL A 46 11.56 -3.72 -36.05
C VAL A 46 12.30 -4.54 -37.12
N ALA A 47 13.43 -4.05 -37.64
CA ALA A 47 14.24 -4.79 -38.60
C ALA A 47 14.84 -6.06 -37.96
N HIS A 48 15.38 -5.96 -36.73
CA HIS A 48 15.89 -7.11 -35.99
C HIS A 48 14.79 -8.13 -35.67
N CYS A 49 13.60 -7.69 -35.23
CA CYS A 49 12.46 -8.58 -35.04
C CYS A 49 12.05 -9.31 -36.33
N LYS A 50 12.08 -8.64 -37.49
CA LYS A 50 11.79 -9.28 -38.78
C LYS A 50 12.86 -10.28 -39.20
N ALA A 51 14.10 -10.08 -38.78
CA ALA A 51 15.21 -11.01 -39.00
C ALA A 51 15.20 -12.20 -38.02
N GLY A 52 14.29 -12.23 -37.04
CA GLY A 52 14.24 -13.25 -35.99
C GLY A 52 15.24 -13.03 -34.85
N ASP A 53 16.00 -11.93 -34.87
CA ASP A 53 16.95 -11.56 -33.83
C ASP A 53 16.25 -10.73 -32.74
N HIS A 54 15.56 -11.42 -31.85
CA HIS A 54 14.81 -10.78 -30.77
C HIS A 54 15.72 -10.15 -29.70
N VAL A 55 16.95 -10.66 -29.54
CA VAL A 55 17.92 -10.10 -28.60
C VAL A 55 18.38 -8.73 -29.09
N ALA A 56 18.80 -8.61 -30.35
CA ALA A 56 19.20 -7.31 -30.92
C ALA A 56 18.03 -6.31 -30.95
N ALA A 57 16.79 -6.78 -31.15
CA ALA A 57 15.61 -5.93 -31.05
C ALA A 57 15.41 -5.35 -29.64
N VAL A 58 15.58 -6.16 -28.59
CA VAL A 58 15.55 -5.69 -27.19
C VAL A 58 16.64 -4.66 -26.94
N VAL A 59 17.87 -4.89 -27.43
CA VAL A 59 18.99 -3.93 -27.30
C VAL A 59 18.64 -2.58 -27.92
N ALA A 60 18.13 -2.57 -29.15
CA ALA A 60 17.73 -1.35 -29.85
C ALA A 60 16.60 -0.59 -29.11
N LEU A 61 15.64 -1.32 -28.54
CA LEU A 61 14.55 -0.71 -27.76
C LEU A 61 15.05 -0.19 -26.40
N CYS A 62 15.95 -0.89 -25.72
CA CYS A 62 16.57 -0.40 -24.48
C CYS A 62 17.36 0.90 -24.72
N LYS A 63 18.11 1.00 -25.83
CA LYS A 63 18.76 2.25 -26.26
C LYS A 63 17.75 3.38 -26.50
N LEU A 64 16.61 3.06 -27.12
CA LEU A 64 15.51 4.02 -27.33
C LEU A 64 14.99 4.56 -26.00
N PHE A 65 14.67 3.68 -25.05
CA PHE A 65 14.16 4.08 -23.73
C PHE A 65 15.17 4.88 -22.93
N GLU A 66 16.46 4.50 -22.96
CA GLU A 66 17.50 5.22 -22.26
C GLU A 66 17.74 6.61 -22.85
N ARG A 67 17.73 6.74 -24.19
CA ARG A 67 17.77 8.05 -24.83
C ARG A 67 16.57 8.91 -24.42
N ALA A 68 15.36 8.35 -24.46
CA ALA A 68 14.15 9.08 -24.08
C ALA A 68 14.23 9.60 -22.64
N ARG A 69 14.78 8.80 -21.72
CA ARG A 69 15.05 9.17 -20.33
C ARG A 69 16.09 10.28 -20.22
N VAL A 70 17.26 10.13 -20.83
CA VAL A 70 18.38 11.09 -20.71
C VAL A 70 18.06 12.44 -21.37
N LYS A 71 17.36 12.43 -22.50
CA LYS A 71 16.99 13.66 -23.22
C LYS A 71 15.62 14.21 -22.80
N ASN A 72 14.97 13.59 -21.81
CA ASN A 72 13.63 13.92 -21.33
C ASN A 72 12.59 14.09 -22.47
N LEU A 73 12.61 13.14 -23.41
CA LEU A 73 11.79 13.18 -24.62
C LEU A 73 10.49 12.39 -24.41
N ILE A 74 9.37 12.99 -24.80
CA ILE A 74 8.07 12.32 -24.87
C ILE A 74 7.77 12.05 -26.34
N HIS A 75 7.63 10.78 -26.72
CA HIS A 75 7.31 10.39 -28.09
C HIS A 75 5.82 10.03 -28.23
N ALA A 76 5.16 10.53 -29.28
CA ALA A 76 3.73 10.26 -29.53
C ALA A 76 3.42 8.76 -29.64
N GLU A 77 4.38 7.98 -30.13
CA GLU A 77 4.26 6.52 -30.34
C GLU A 77 4.93 5.67 -29.26
N MET A 78 5.09 6.21 -28.04
CA MET A 78 5.76 5.48 -26.96
C MET A 78 5.08 4.14 -26.62
N HIS A 79 3.75 4.11 -26.72
CA HIS A 79 2.92 2.91 -26.59
C HIS A 79 3.32 1.81 -27.59
N ILE A 80 3.69 2.16 -28.82
CA ILE A 80 4.15 1.23 -29.86
C ILE A 80 5.51 0.62 -29.49
N CYS A 81 6.42 1.44 -28.95
CA CYS A 81 7.76 1.00 -28.57
C CYS A 81 7.71 -0.04 -27.44
N TYR A 82 6.89 0.20 -26.41
CA TYR A 82 6.66 -0.78 -25.33
C TYR A 82 6.00 -2.07 -25.86
N SER A 83 4.99 -1.96 -26.73
CA SER A 83 4.38 -3.14 -27.37
C SER A 83 5.39 -3.96 -28.19
N ASN A 84 6.33 -3.30 -28.89
CA ASN A 84 7.36 -3.98 -29.68
C ASN A 84 8.36 -4.70 -28.77
N ARG A 85 8.73 -4.12 -27.63
CA ARG A 85 9.66 -4.74 -26.68
C ARG A 85 9.00 -5.91 -25.95
N ALA A 86 7.72 -5.76 -25.57
CA ALA A 86 6.91 -6.87 -25.05
C ALA A 86 6.87 -8.05 -26.03
N ALA A 87 6.67 -7.80 -27.33
CA ALA A 87 6.68 -8.86 -28.34
C ALA A 87 8.05 -9.57 -28.46
N ALA A 88 9.15 -8.82 -28.36
CA ALA A 88 10.49 -9.41 -28.37
C ALA A 88 10.76 -10.25 -27.10
N TYR A 89 10.33 -9.79 -25.93
CA TYR A 89 10.42 -10.57 -24.68
C TYR A 89 9.58 -11.84 -24.70
N LEU A 90 8.34 -11.77 -25.25
CA LEU A 90 7.51 -12.96 -25.44
C LEU A 90 8.19 -14.00 -26.34
N ALA A 91 8.85 -13.58 -27.42
CA ALA A 91 9.57 -14.47 -28.31
C ALA A 91 10.81 -15.10 -27.67
N LEU A 92 11.38 -14.45 -26.65
CA LEU A 92 12.52 -14.94 -25.85
C LEU A 92 12.09 -15.76 -24.62
N GLY A 93 10.80 -15.92 -24.36
CA GLY A 93 10.30 -16.59 -23.15
C GLY A 93 10.53 -15.81 -21.85
N MET A 94 10.75 -14.50 -21.93
CA MET A 94 10.93 -13.60 -20.79
C MET A 94 9.57 -13.06 -20.32
N TRP A 95 8.80 -13.90 -19.65
CA TRP A 95 7.38 -13.65 -19.33
C TRP A 95 7.16 -12.42 -18.43
N GLU A 96 7.96 -12.26 -17.37
CA GLU A 96 7.82 -11.13 -16.42
C GLU A 96 8.11 -9.77 -17.08
N GLU A 97 9.18 -9.69 -17.88
CA GLU A 97 9.55 -8.48 -18.61
C GLU A 97 8.53 -8.15 -19.71
N ALA A 98 8.04 -9.17 -20.42
CA ALA A 98 6.96 -9.03 -21.39
C ALA A 98 5.68 -8.49 -20.75
N LEU A 99 5.31 -9.00 -19.57
CA LEU A 99 4.13 -8.58 -18.83
C LEU A 99 4.21 -7.10 -18.42
N LYS A 100 5.35 -6.67 -17.87
CA LYS A 100 5.61 -5.27 -17.49
C LYS A 100 5.48 -4.32 -18.67
N ASP A 101 6.09 -4.68 -19.80
CA ASP A 101 6.04 -3.84 -21.01
C ASP A 101 4.67 -3.83 -21.68
N ALA A 102 3.95 -4.96 -21.69
CA ALA A 102 2.58 -5.04 -22.21
C ALA A 102 1.64 -4.16 -21.40
N GLU A 103 1.76 -4.16 -20.06
CA GLU A 103 0.95 -3.31 -19.17
C GLU A 103 1.25 -1.81 -19.37
N ARG A 104 2.52 -1.47 -19.56
CA ARG A 104 2.93 -0.09 -19.86
C ARG A 104 2.43 0.36 -21.22
N ALA A 105 2.51 -0.52 -22.24
CA ALA A 105 1.95 -0.27 -23.56
C ALA A 105 0.44 -0.05 -23.50
N ARG A 106 -0.28 -0.86 -22.70
CA ARG A 106 -1.74 -0.77 -22.51
C ARG A 106 -2.13 0.57 -21.92
N THR A 107 -1.48 0.98 -20.83
CA THR A 107 -1.74 2.27 -20.16
C THR A 107 -1.53 3.44 -21.12
N LEU A 108 -0.41 3.45 -21.84
CA LEU A 108 -0.10 4.52 -22.79
C LEU A 108 -1.02 4.50 -24.03
N ALA A 109 -1.44 3.32 -24.50
CA ALA A 109 -2.40 3.18 -25.59
C ALA A 109 -3.80 3.64 -25.17
N GLN A 110 -4.21 3.38 -23.92
CA GLN A 110 -5.45 3.89 -23.34
C GLN A 110 -5.47 5.41 -23.25
N ASP A 111 -4.36 6.02 -22.85
CA ASP A 111 -4.22 7.47 -22.86
C ASP A 111 -4.19 8.05 -24.28
N ALA A 112 -3.59 7.35 -25.23
CA ALA A 112 -3.61 7.72 -26.64
C ALA A 112 -5.02 7.62 -27.26
N LEU A 113 -5.83 6.65 -26.82
CA LEU A 113 -7.23 6.48 -27.24
C LEU A 113 -8.11 7.68 -26.89
N LYS A 114 -7.80 8.40 -25.80
CA LYS A 114 -8.48 9.66 -25.46
C LYS A 114 -8.25 10.75 -26.53
N LYS A 115 -7.18 10.63 -27.32
CA LYS A 115 -6.76 11.62 -28.33
C LYS A 115 -7.03 11.16 -29.76
N THR A 116 -6.94 9.86 -30.05
CA THR A 116 -7.15 9.32 -31.40
C THR A 116 -7.61 7.86 -31.38
N TYR A 117 -8.60 7.54 -32.22
CA TYR A 117 -9.08 6.16 -32.40
C TYR A 117 -8.03 5.24 -33.04
N LYS A 118 -6.98 5.80 -33.66
CA LYS A 118 -5.89 5.03 -34.29
C LYS A 118 -5.10 4.15 -33.31
N ALA A 119 -5.20 4.41 -32.00
CA ALA A 119 -4.58 3.60 -30.96
C ALA A 119 -5.37 2.31 -30.61
N ALA A 120 -6.62 2.17 -31.08
CA ALA A 120 -7.50 1.04 -30.74
C ALA A 120 -6.93 -0.33 -31.11
N PRO A 121 -6.35 -0.55 -32.31
CA PRO A 121 -5.78 -1.84 -32.67
C PRO A 121 -4.60 -2.24 -31.76
N LEU A 122 -3.79 -1.27 -31.35
CA LEU A 122 -2.68 -1.54 -30.42
C LEU A 122 -3.20 -1.85 -29.02
N PHE A 123 -4.19 -1.08 -28.54
CA PHE A 123 -4.80 -1.32 -27.23
C PHE A 123 -5.35 -2.75 -27.14
N ILE A 124 -6.09 -3.22 -28.15
CA ILE A 124 -6.59 -4.60 -28.21
C ILE A 124 -5.43 -5.61 -28.27
N LYS A 125 -4.38 -5.33 -29.05
CA LYS A 125 -3.19 -6.19 -29.14
C LYS A 125 -2.50 -6.40 -27.78
N THR A 126 -2.52 -5.41 -26.88
CA THR A 126 -1.88 -5.57 -25.56
C THR A 126 -2.54 -6.63 -24.69
N PHE A 127 -3.85 -6.90 -24.86
CA PHE A 127 -4.53 -8.00 -24.16
C PHE A 127 -4.00 -9.36 -24.60
N ALA A 128 -3.77 -9.56 -25.90
CA ALA A 128 -3.16 -10.79 -26.41
C ALA A 128 -1.72 -10.96 -25.90
N GLN A 129 -0.93 -9.89 -25.87
CA GLN A 129 0.45 -9.94 -25.35
C GLN A 129 0.49 -10.29 -23.86
N LYS A 130 -0.37 -9.65 -23.06
CA LYS A 130 -0.51 -9.91 -21.63
C LYS A 130 -1.02 -11.32 -21.36
N GLY A 131 -2.04 -11.77 -22.09
CA GLY A 131 -2.55 -13.13 -22.02
C GLY A 131 -1.46 -14.16 -22.34
N THR A 132 -0.66 -13.94 -23.38
CA THR A 132 0.46 -14.84 -23.73
C THR A 132 1.51 -14.91 -22.63
N ALA A 133 1.88 -13.77 -22.02
CA ALA A 133 2.83 -13.75 -20.91
C ALA A 133 2.28 -14.54 -19.70
N LEU A 134 1.00 -14.35 -19.38
CA LEU A 134 0.35 -14.99 -18.24
C LEU A 134 0.09 -16.49 -18.46
N ILE A 135 -0.09 -16.97 -19.70
CA ILE A 135 -0.19 -18.43 -19.95
C ILE A 135 1.07 -19.16 -19.45
N GLY A 136 2.23 -18.50 -19.44
CA GLY A 136 3.47 -19.07 -18.89
C GLY A 136 3.61 -19.01 -17.36
N GLU A 137 2.68 -18.35 -16.66
CA GLU A 137 2.77 -18.07 -15.22
C GLU A 137 1.50 -18.48 -14.45
N ASP A 138 0.33 -17.98 -14.87
CA ASP A 138 -0.98 -18.16 -14.25
C ASP A 138 -2.08 -18.24 -15.33
N HIS A 139 -2.58 -19.46 -15.57
CA HIS A 139 -3.62 -19.72 -16.57
C HIS A 139 -4.96 -19.04 -16.24
N GLN A 140 -5.29 -18.78 -14.96
CA GLN A 140 -6.53 -18.09 -14.58
C GLN A 140 -6.45 -16.60 -14.88
N ALA A 141 -5.34 -15.96 -14.49
CA ALA A 141 -5.08 -14.57 -14.82
C ALA A 141 -5.04 -14.37 -16.34
N ALA A 142 -4.45 -15.31 -17.08
CA ALA A 142 -4.46 -15.30 -18.54
C ALA A 142 -5.89 -15.34 -19.11
N SER A 143 -6.73 -16.24 -18.61
CA SER A 143 -8.13 -16.38 -19.06
C SER A 143 -8.91 -15.08 -18.90
N LEU A 144 -8.82 -14.44 -17.74
CA LEU A 144 -9.54 -13.18 -17.46
C LEU A 144 -9.15 -12.05 -18.41
N VAL A 145 -7.84 -11.88 -18.64
CA VAL A 145 -7.32 -10.83 -19.54
C VAL A 145 -7.74 -11.11 -21.00
N LEU A 146 -7.68 -12.37 -21.43
CA LEU A 146 -8.04 -12.77 -22.79
C LEU A 146 -9.55 -12.70 -23.04
N GLU A 147 -10.39 -13.01 -22.05
CA GLU A 147 -11.83 -12.79 -22.11
C GLU A 147 -12.19 -11.31 -22.31
N GLU A 148 -11.52 -10.42 -21.56
CA GLU A 148 -11.72 -8.98 -21.70
C GLU A 148 -11.34 -8.50 -23.10
N GLY A 149 -10.17 -8.94 -23.61
CA GLY A 149 -9.75 -8.66 -24.98
C GLY A 149 -10.71 -9.20 -26.05
N CYS A 150 -11.22 -10.42 -25.87
CA CYS A 150 -12.20 -11.04 -26.79
C CYS A 150 -13.57 -10.35 -26.74
N ARG A 151 -13.96 -9.70 -25.63
CA ARG A 151 -15.16 -8.86 -25.60
C ARG A 151 -15.00 -7.61 -26.46
N MET A 152 -13.77 -7.09 -26.55
CA MET A 152 -13.46 -5.90 -27.36
C MET A 152 -13.30 -6.22 -28.85
N ASP A 153 -12.69 -7.35 -29.18
CA ASP A 153 -12.56 -7.86 -30.56
C ASP A 153 -13.00 -9.33 -30.65
N PRO A 154 -14.31 -9.59 -30.80
CA PRO A 154 -14.84 -10.95 -30.82
C PRO A 154 -14.39 -11.78 -32.03
N ILE A 155 -13.84 -11.17 -33.08
CA ILE A 155 -13.47 -11.86 -34.33
C ILE A 155 -11.98 -12.26 -34.31
N ASN A 156 -11.23 -11.89 -33.27
CA ASN A 156 -9.81 -12.17 -33.13
C ASN A 156 -9.52 -13.66 -32.91
N GLY A 157 -9.34 -14.41 -34.01
CA GLY A 157 -9.01 -15.84 -33.99
C GLY A 157 -7.79 -16.20 -33.13
N PRO A 158 -6.64 -15.50 -33.27
CA PRO A 158 -5.46 -15.75 -32.44
C PRO A 158 -5.71 -15.59 -30.94
N MET A 159 -6.43 -14.54 -30.51
CA MET A 159 -6.72 -14.31 -29.09
C MET A 159 -7.69 -15.36 -28.52
N ARG A 160 -8.65 -15.84 -29.32
CA ARG A 160 -9.52 -16.96 -28.93
C ARG A 160 -8.75 -18.26 -28.74
N LEU A 161 -7.77 -18.53 -29.60
CA LEU A 161 -6.90 -19.70 -29.46
C LEU A 161 -6.06 -19.61 -28.18
N GLN A 162 -5.59 -18.42 -27.83
CA GLN A 162 -4.89 -18.18 -26.55
C GLN A 162 -5.83 -18.42 -25.36
N LEU A 163 -7.09 -17.96 -25.43
CA LEU A 163 -8.07 -18.17 -24.37
C LEU A 163 -8.39 -19.67 -24.21
N GLU A 164 -8.50 -20.40 -25.31
CA GLU A 164 -8.65 -21.85 -25.28
C GLU A 164 -7.44 -22.53 -24.64
N THR A 165 -6.23 -22.09 -24.97
CA THR A 165 -4.98 -22.59 -24.37
C THR A 165 -4.94 -22.33 -22.87
N ALA A 166 -5.32 -21.13 -22.42
CA ALA A 166 -5.41 -20.79 -21.00
C ALA A 166 -6.47 -21.65 -20.29
N THR A 167 -7.64 -21.85 -20.90
CA THR A 167 -8.72 -22.68 -20.35
C THR A 167 -8.30 -24.15 -20.23
N GLN A 168 -7.59 -24.68 -21.25
CA GLN A 168 -7.02 -26.03 -21.20
C GLN A 168 -5.93 -26.15 -20.14
N GLY A 169 -5.12 -25.10 -19.92
CA GLY A 169 -4.17 -25.01 -18.82
C GLY A 169 -4.85 -25.09 -17.46
N ILE A 170 -5.90 -24.30 -17.23
CA ILE A 170 -6.71 -24.37 -16.00
C ILE A 170 -7.26 -25.78 -15.79
N LEU A 171 -7.82 -26.41 -16.83
CA LEU A 171 -8.34 -27.77 -16.75
C LEU A 171 -7.24 -28.78 -16.42
N ARG A 172 -6.05 -28.63 -17.01
CA ARG A 172 -4.88 -29.46 -16.69
C ARG A 172 -4.46 -29.28 -15.24
N ASP A 173 -4.36 -28.05 -14.75
CA ASP A 173 -3.98 -27.76 -13.36
C ASP A 173 -4.98 -28.35 -12.36
N LEU A 174 -6.28 -28.27 -12.69
CA LEU A 174 -7.36 -28.88 -11.91
C LEU A 174 -7.29 -30.42 -11.92
N LEU A 175 -6.94 -31.04 -13.05
CA LEU A 175 -6.88 -32.50 -13.22
C LEU A 175 -5.61 -33.13 -12.63
N GLU A 176 -4.46 -32.47 -12.76
CA GLU A 176 -3.17 -32.95 -12.24
C GLU A 176 -3.02 -32.73 -10.72
N GLY A 177 -4.04 -32.10 -10.11
CA GLY A 177 -4.06 -31.73 -8.70
C GLY A 177 -2.95 -30.75 -8.33
N THR A 178 -2.34 -30.09 -9.32
CA THR A 178 -1.38 -29.01 -9.10
C THR A 178 -2.14 -27.87 -8.43
N PRO A 179 -1.78 -27.50 -7.19
CA PRO A 179 -2.53 -26.51 -6.45
C PRO A 179 -2.19 -25.12 -6.97
N GLN A 180 -2.83 -24.72 -8.07
CA GLN A 180 -2.81 -23.33 -8.56
C GLN A 180 -4.10 -22.58 -8.23
N LEU A 181 -4.75 -22.99 -7.15
CA LEU A 181 -5.39 -22.05 -6.23
C LEU A 181 -4.66 -22.19 -4.90
N SER A 182 -3.53 -21.48 -4.82
CA SER A 182 -2.84 -21.20 -3.57
C SER A 182 -2.85 -19.68 -3.34
N TYR A 183 -3.28 -19.06 -2.22
CA TYR A 183 -3.46 -19.49 -0.82
C TYR A 183 -3.31 -20.99 -0.60
N GLN A 184 -2.03 -21.34 -0.45
CA GLN A 184 -1.45 -22.66 -0.25
C GLN A 184 -2.42 -23.72 0.28
N LEU A 185 -2.84 -24.65 -0.57
CA LEU A 185 -3.40 -25.93 -0.14
C LEU A 185 -2.61 -27.05 -0.80
N ARG A 186 -1.98 -27.90 0.02
CA ARG A 186 -1.22 -29.07 -0.42
C ARG A 186 -2.14 -30.12 -1.08
N LYS A 187 -1.60 -30.82 -2.08
CA LYS A 187 -2.18 -32.05 -2.65
C LYS A 187 -2.60 -33.01 -1.53
N GLY A 188 -3.85 -33.48 -1.56
CA GLY A 188 -4.36 -34.55 -0.69
C GLY A 188 -5.52 -34.20 0.25
N THR A 189 -6.13 -33.01 0.14
CA THR A 189 -7.23 -32.61 1.05
C THR A 189 -8.59 -32.73 0.36
N GLU A 190 -9.45 -33.62 0.85
CA GLU A 190 -10.82 -33.83 0.36
C GLU A 190 -11.76 -32.74 0.91
N ARG A 191 -12.65 -32.17 0.08
CA ARG A 191 -13.64 -31.16 0.52
C ARG A 191 -14.93 -31.85 0.98
N ARG A 192 -15.44 -31.49 2.16
CA ARG A 192 -16.83 -31.76 2.57
C ARG A 192 -17.56 -30.43 2.76
N LEU A 193 -18.76 -30.30 2.17
CA LEU A 193 -19.62 -29.13 2.34
C LEU A 193 -20.16 -29.06 3.78
N LEU A 194 -20.08 -27.89 4.40
CA LEU A 194 -20.84 -27.56 5.61
C LEU A 194 -22.21 -27.00 5.19
N GLY A 195 -23.28 -27.49 5.82
CA GLY A 195 -24.65 -27.04 5.57
C GLY A 195 -24.90 -25.61 6.03
N ALA A 196 -25.80 -24.90 5.34
CA ALA A 196 -26.14 -23.51 5.63
C ALA A 196 -26.76 -23.35 7.04
N PRO A 197 -26.38 -22.31 7.82
CA PRO A 197 -27.02 -22.01 9.10
C PRO A 197 -28.40 -21.37 8.89
N SER A 198 -29.31 -21.64 9.83
CA SER A 198 -30.66 -21.07 9.87
C SER A 198 -30.66 -19.59 10.29
N PRO A 199 -31.63 -18.78 9.80
CA PRO A 199 -31.64 -17.34 10.01
C PRO A 199 -32.01 -16.96 11.46
N VAL A 200 -31.33 -15.96 12.01
CA VAL A 200 -31.64 -15.34 13.30
C VAL A 200 -32.03 -13.87 13.07
N GLU A 201 -33.12 -13.45 13.73
CA GLU A 201 -33.77 -12.15 13.59
C GLU A 201 -32.91 -10.96 14.07
N ARG A 202 -33.08 -9.82 13.39
CA ARG A 202 -32.42 -8.53 13.67
C ARG A 202 -33.06 -7.82 14.88
N ILE A 203 -32.23 -7.23 15.73
CA ILE A 203 -32.63 -6.15 16.65
C ILE A 203 -32.32 -4.81 16.01
N THR A 204 -33.34 -3.97 15.85
CA THR A 204 -33.26 -2.57 15.42
C THR A 204 -33.06 -1.65 16.61
N TYR A 205 -32.08 -0.75 16.53
CA TYR A 205 -32.12 0.54 17.24
C TYR A 205 -31.47 1.63 16.37
N HIS A 206 -32.26 2.65 16.03
CA HIS A 206 -31.79 3.95 15.54
C HIS A 206 -31.72 4.94 16.71
N ALA A 207 -30.84 5.94 16.63
CA ALA A 207 -30.96 7.16 17.42
C ALA A 207 -30.75 8.42 16.57
N HIS A 208 -31.40 9.47 17.03
CA HIS A 208 -31.81 10.71 16.37
C HIS A 208 -30.71 11.61 15.79
N SER A 209 -31.11 12.30 14.72
CA SER A 209 -30.44 13.37 13.99
C SER A 209 -30.35 14.68 14.78
N ALA A 210 -29.24 15.42 14.58
CA ALA A 210 -29.07 16.83 14.92
C ALA A 210 -28.46 17.59 13.72
N PRO A 211 -28.68 18.91 13.55
CA PRO A 211 -28.88 19.50 12.23
C PRO A 211 -27.63 20.11 11.59
N LEU A 212 -27.40 19.74 10.32
CA LEU A 212 -26.25 19.96 9.44
C LEU A 212 -26.08 21.39 8.86
N HIS A 213 -26.48 22.45 9.58
CA HIS A 213 -26.79 23.75 8.96
C HIS A 213 -25.71 24.84 9.05
N LYS A 214 -24.43 24.50 9.27
CA LYS A 214 -23.34 25.49 9.34
C LYS A 214 -22.07 25.14 8.55
N ILE A 215 -22.13 24.11 7.70
CA ILE A 215 -21.02 23.73 6.81
C ILE A 215 -21.43 24.12 5.40
N LYS A 216 -20.62 24.93 4.71
CA LYS A 216 -20.84 25.22 3.29
C LYS A 216 -20.84 23.89 2.54
N THR A 217 -21.94 23.60 1.85
CA THR A 217 -22.18 22.34 1.11
C THR A 217 -21.10 22.04 0.09
N ASP A 218 -20.40 23.07 -0.38
CA ASP A 218 -19.35 23.00 -1.38
C ASP A 218 -18.06 22.33 -0.84
N ASN A 219 -17.95 22.17 0.49
CA ASN A 219 -16.86 21.47 1.17
C ASN A 219 -17.23 20.05 1.64
N MET A 220 -18.44 19.57 1.34
CA MET A 220 -18.82 18.20 1.68
C MET A 220 -18.19 17.22 0.69
N LEU A 221 -17.73 16.08 1.20
CA LEU A 221 -17.39 14.94 0.35
C LEU A 221 -18.61 14.63 -0.54
N PRO A 222 -18.41 14.41 -1.85
CA PRO A 222 -19.47 13.90 -2.70
C PRO A 222 -20.10 12.67 -2.05
N SER A 223 -21.41 12.49 -2.19
CA SER A 223 -22.15 11.31 -1.74
C SER A 223 -21.85 10.06 -2.57
N GLN A 224 -20.59 9.89 -2.98
CA GLN A 224 -20.04 8.65 -3.50
C GLN A 224 -19.38 7.92 -2.33
N LEU A 225 -19.89 6.73 -2.01
CA LEU A 225 -19.33 5.84 -1.00
C LEU A 225 -17.93 5.39 -1.46
N LEU A 226 -16.90 6.10 -1.02
CA LEU A 226 -15.50 5.79 -1.30
C LEU A 226 -14.72 5.71 0.01
N THR A 227 -13.72 4.83 0.07
CA THR A 227 -13.44 3.87 1.16
C THR A 227 -12.67 4.34 2.41
N ALA A 228 -13.03 3.84 3.59
CA ALA A 228 -12.18 3.68 4.79
C ALA A 228 -11.47 2.30 4.86
N PHE A 229 -11.73 1.41 3.90
CA PHE A 229 -11.25 0.01 3.90
C PHE A 229 -9.79 -0.18 3.44
N GLN A 230 -9.11 0.87 2.99
CA GLN A 230 -7.70 0.82 2.57
C GLN A 230 -6.71 0.55 3.73
N ALA A 231 -7.18 0.64 4.98
CA ALA A 231 -6.36 0.54 6.18
C ALA A 231 -6.32 -0.86 6.82
N CYS A 232 -7.39 -1.65 6.68
CA CYS A 232 -7.62 -2.81 7.56
C CYS A 232 -7.38 -4.17 6.88
N CYS A 233 -7.38 -4.25 5.55
CA CYS A 233 -7.12 -5.49 4.83
C CYS A 233 -5.66 -5.58 4.40
N GLN A 234 -4.84 -6.13 5.28
CA GLN A 234 -3.47 -6.57 5.01
C GLN A 234 -3.44 -7.93 4.28
N THR A 235 -4.33 -8.10 3.30
CA THR A 235 -4.33 -9.22 2.37
C THR A 235 -4.40 -8.65 0.95
N LEU A 236 -3.22 -8.58 0.32
CA LEU A 236 -2.99 -8.65 -1.14
C LEU A 236 -4.14 -8.16 -2.04
N LEU A 237 -4.47 -6.87 -2.01
CA LEU A 237 -5.33 -6.26 -3.02
C LEU A 237 -4.66 -5.01 -3.56
N THR A 238 -4.45 -4.97 -4.87
CA THR A 238 -3.97 -3.79 -5.60
C THR A 238 -5.01 -2.67 -5.56
N LEU A 239 -4.57 -1.41 -5.73
CA LEU A 239 -5.45 -0.24 -5.85
C LEU A 239 -6.59 -0.43 -6.88
N ALA A 240 -6.35 -1.23 -7.92
CA ALA A 240 -7.35 -1.57 -8.93
C ALA A 240 -8.45 -2.51 -8.40
N GLU A 241 -8.10 -3.52 -7.60
CA GLU A 241 -9.07 -4.44 -6.99
C GLU A 241 -9.85 -3.77 -5.86
N ALA A 242 -9.21 -2.89 -5.08
CA ALA A 242 -9.91 -2.04 -4.11
C ALA A 242 -10.91 -1.09 -4.80
N THR A 243 -10.55 -0.55 -5.97
CA THR A 243 -11.47 0.28 -6.78
C THR A 243 -12.60 -0.58 -7.37
N LEU A 244 -12.32 -1.81 -7.78
CA LEU A 244 -13.30 -2.76 -8.29
C LEU A 244 -14.30 -3.20 -7.20
N ILE A 245 -13.84 -3.47 -5.98
CA ILE A 245 -14.70 -3.77 -4.82
C ILE A 245 -15.61 -2.59 -4.51
N VAL A 246 -15.13 -1.34 -4.62
CA VAL A 246 -15.98 -0.15 -4.39
C VAL A 246 -17.01 0.04 -5.52
N LEU A 247 -16.59 -0.15 -6.77
CA LEU A 247 -17.49 -0.11 -7.92
C LEU A 247 -18.50 -1.28 -7.92
N GLN A 248 -18.13 -2.41 -7.30
CA GLN A 248 -19.01 -3.55 -7.04
C GLN A 248 -19.88 -3.31 -5.81
N ALA A 249 -19.43 -2.57 -4.79
CA ALA A 249 -20.22 -2.22 -3.60
C ALA A 249 -21.40 -1.31 -3.93
N ASP A 250 -21.27 -0.41 -4.91
CA ASP A 250 -22.41 0.36 -5.41
C ASP A 250 -23.42 -0.51 -6.21
N LYS A 251 -23.02 -1.72 -6.63
CA LYS A 251 -23.86 -2.67 -7.38
C LYS A 251 -24.36 -3.85 -6.55
N ASP A 252 -23.71 -4.17 -5.42
CA ASP A 252 -24.03 -5.29 -4.52
C ASP A 252 -24.39 -4.76 -3.12
N HIS A 253 -25.66 -4.95 -2.75
CA HIS A 253 -26.23 -4.48 -1.49
C HIS A 253 -25.50 -5.05 -0.25
N HIS A 254 -24.96 -6.27 -0.32
CA HIS A 254 -24.30 -6.91 0.82
C HIS A 254 -22.91 -6.32 1.11
N VAL A 255 -22.17 -5.97 0.06
CA VAL A 255 -20.86 -5.30 0.18
C VAL A 255 -21.07 -3.87 0.69
N LYS A 256 -22.11 -3.18 0.22
CA LYS A 256 -22.50 -1.84 0.69
C LYS A 256 -22.83 -1.82 2.19
N ASP A 257 -23.64 -2.76 2.65
CA ASP A 257 -24.03 -2.86 4.06
C ASP A 257 -22.82 -3.16 4.96
N THR A 258 -21.93 -4.05 4.52
CA THR A 258 -20.68 -4.35 5.23
C THR A 258 -19.79 -3.11 5.31
N TYR A 259 -19.65 -2.40 4.19
CA TYR A 259 -18.86 -1.18 4.13
C TYR A 259 -19.42 -0.08 5.04
N ASN A 260 -20.74 0.14 5.01
CA ASN A 260 -21.42 1.09 5.88
C ASN A 260 -21.25 0.72 7.35
N TYR A 261 -21.41 -0.55 7.69
CA TYR A 261 -21.22 -1.05 9.05
C TYR A 261 -19.79 -0.78 9.53
N VAL A 262 -18.76 -1.13 8.75
CA VAL A 262 -17.36 -0.90 9.13
C VAL A 262 -17.05 0.59 9.26
N THR A 263 -17.61 1.43 8.38
CA THR A 263 -17.44 2.89 8.44
C THR A 263 -18.06 3.44 9.73
N VAL A 264 -19.30 3.06 10.04
CA VAL A 264 -19.99 3.47 11.27
C VAL A 264 -19.25 2.99 12.52
N GLN A 265 -18.79 1.74 12.55
CA GLN A 265 -17.99 1.21 13.65
C GLN A 265 -16.67 1.97 13.83
N SER A 266 -16.05 2.39 12.73
CA SER A 266 -14.83 3.22 12.78
C SER A 266 -15.16 4.59 13.35
N ASP A 267 -16.20 5.26 12.83
CA ASP A 267 -16.60 6.59 13.26
C ASP A 267 -16.97 6.66 14.74
N ILE A 268 -17.67 5.64 15.27
CA ILE A 268 -18.05 5.59 16.68
C ILE A 268 -16.82 5.45 17.60
N LYS A 269 -15.72 4.86 17.12
CA LYS A 269 -14.49 4.65 17.90
C LYS A 269 -13.58 5.88 17.95
N ILE A 270 -13.65 6.76 16.95
CA ILE A 270 -12.72 7.90 16.84
C ILE A 270 -12.77 8.84 18.05
N PRO A 271 -13.95 9.26 18.58
CA PRO A 271 -13.98 10.11 19.76
C PRO A 271 -13.26 9.48 20.97
N GLY A 272 -13.50 8.20 21.23
CA GLY A 272 -12.85 7.48 22.34
C GLY A 272 -11.32 7.45 22.20
N ARG A 273 -10.82 7.20 20.99
CA ARG A 273 -9.38 7.25 20.71
C ARG A 273 -8.80 8.64 20.92
N HIS A 274 -9.52 9.69 20.53
CA HIS A 274 -9.03 11.05 20.70
C HIS A 274 -8.99 11.52 22.16
N PHE A 275 -9.94 11.11 23.00
CA PHE A 275 -9.83 11.39 24.44
C PHE A 275 -8.57 10.76 25.04
N ALA A 276 -8.26 9.51 24.69
CA ALA A 276 -7.01 8.87 25.12
C ALA A 276 -5.76 9.62 24.64
N VAL A 277 -5.76 10.13 23.40
CA VAL A 277 -4.68 10.99 22.90
C VAL A 277 -4.57 12.27 23.72
N LEU A 278 -5.69 12.95 24.02
CA LEU A 278 -5.73 14.19 24.81
C LEU A 278 -5.28 14.01 26.27
N GLU A 279 -5.34 12.81 26.82
CA GLU A 279 -4.85 12.47 28.15
C GLU A 279 -3.33 12.16 28.17
N ASP A 280 -2.70 11.94 27.01
CA ASP A 280 -1.26 11.63 26.90
C ASP A 280 -0.39 12.90 27.00
N ALA A 281 -0.16 13.37 28.23
CA ALA A 281 0.65 14.55 28.51
C ALA A 281 2.08 14.45 27.97
N ALA A 282 2.68 13.25 27.96
CA ALA A 282 4.03 13.05 27.43
C ALA A 282 4.05 13.28 25.92
N ARG A 283 3.07 12.73 25.19
CA ARG A 283 2.91 12.93 23.73
C ARG A 283 2.84 14.41 23.42
N HIS A 284 1.99 15.13 24.14
CA HIS A 284 1.81 16.57 23.95
C HIS A 284 3.08 17.36 24.22
N ALA A 285 3.85 17.01 25.25
CA ALA A 285 5.11 17.69 25.55
C ALA A 285 6.13 17.49 24.42
N ALA A 286 6.26 16.27 23.90
CA ALA A 286 7.16 15.96 22.78
C ALA A 286 6.75 16.70 21.49
N PHE A 287 5.48 16.64 21.10
CA PHE A 287 4.97 17.39 19.94
C PHE A 287 5.10 18.90 20.14
N SER A 288 4.77 19.43 21.32
CA SER A 288 4.91 20.86 21.61
C SER A 288 6.35 21.32 21.47
N SER A 289 7.33 20.52 21.94
CA SER A 289 8.76 20.81 21.78
C SER A 289 9.16 20.85 20.30
N ALA A 290 8.81 19.80 19.54
CA ALA A 290 9.14 19.70 18.12
C ALA A 290 8.50 20.81 17.27
N ILE A 291 7.21 21.10 17.50
CA ILE A 291 6.46 22.16 16.81
C ILE A 291 7.08 23.53 17.12
N THR A 292 7.38 23.81 18.39
CA THR A 292 8.01 25.08 18.78
C THR A 292 9.38 25.25 18.15
N ALA A 293 10.18 24.18 18.09
CA ALA A 293 11.49 24.20 17.43
C ALA A 293 11.36 24.48 15.93
N ALA A 294 10.41 23.82 15.24
CA ALA A 294 10.19 24.02 13.81
C ALA A 294 9.72 25.44 13.48
N VAL A 295 8.80 26.01 14.27
CA VAL A 295 8.33 27.39 14.07
C VAL A 295 9.47 28.40 14.30
N ARG A 296 10.24 28.24 15.38
CA ARG A 296 11.41 29.09 15.66
C ARG A 296 12.49 29.00 14.59
N GLN A 297 12.67 27.82 14.00
CA GLN A 297 13.59 27.66 12.88
C GLN A 297 13.17 28.54 11.70
N MET A 298 11.89 28.51 11.31
CA MET A 298 11.38 29.35 10.22
C MET A 298 11.55 30.84 10.55
N GLU A 299 11.27 31.25 11.78
CA GLU A 299 11.51 32.64 12.23
C GLU A 299 13.00 33.02 12.16
N SER A 300 13.92 32.13 12.54
CA SER A 300 15.36 32.38 12.47
C SER A 300 15.89 32.51 11.03
N GLU A 301 15.17 31.92 10.08
CA GLU A 301 15.45 31.99 8.64
C GLU A 301 14.73 33.17 7.97
N ASP A 302 14.07 34.06 8.73
CA ASP A 302 13.23 35.17 8.25
C ASP A 302 12.10 34.71 7.30
N LYS A 303 11.53 33.53 7.59
CA LYS A 303 10.43 32.92 6.84
C LYS A 303 9.17 32.89 7.67
N ASP A 304 8.04 33.19 7.03
CA ASP A 304 6.73 32.99 7.65
C ASP A 304 6.47 31.49 7.90
N ALA A 305 6.27 31.09 9.15
CA ALA A 305 5.88 29.73 9.50
C ALA A 305 4.43 29.44 9.05
N ARG A 306 4.27 28.59 8.03
CA ARG A 306 2.99 28.13 7.49
C ARG A 306 2.87 26.64 7.68
N VAL A 307 1.87 26.21 8.43
CA VAL A 307 1.76 24.83 8.92
C VAL A 307 0.61 24.10 8.22
N LEU A 308 0.89 22.90 7.72
CA LEU A 308 -0.12 21.92 7.30
C LEU A 308 -0.23 20.84 8.38
N ASN A 309 -1.36 20.76 9.07
CA ASN A 309 -1.61 19.78 10.13
C ASN A 309 -2.57 18.69 9.63
N LEU A 310 -2.06 17.50 9.36
CA LEU A 310 -2.81 16.33 8.90
C LEU A 310 -3.27 15.47 10.08
N GLY A 311 -4.56 15.14 10.11
CA GLY A 311 -5.18 14.44 11.24
C GLY A 311 -5.33 15.39 12.43
N CYS A 312 -5.90 16.57 12.20
CA CYS A 312 -5.86 17.64 13.18
C CYS A 312 -6.66 17.34 14.46
N SER A 313 -7.53 16.32 14.47
CA SER A 313 -8.34 15.91 15.61
C SER A 313 -9.06 17.12 16.24
N ALA A 314 -9.03 17.31 17.55
CA ALA A 314 -9.59 18.46 18.25
C ALA A 314 -8.74 19.75 18.12
N GLY A 315 -7.71 19.77 17.27
CA GLY A 315 -6.95 20.96 16.93
C GLY A 315 -5.79 21.30 17.86
N LEU A 316 -5.38 20.42 18.78
CA LEU A 316 -4.33 20.70 19.77
C LEU A 316 -3.01 21.11 19.12
N HIS A 317 -2.49 20.34 18.17
CA HIS A 317 -1.24 20.66 17.47
C HIS A 317 -1.34 21.93 16.61
N ALA A 318 -2.52 22.22 16.06
CA ALA A 318 -2.76 23.48 15.36
C ALA A 318 -2.65 24.68 16.32
N MET A 319 -3.27 24.58 17.50
CA MET A 319 -3.16 25.61 18.53
C MET A 319 -1.74 25.75 19.09
N MET A 320 -0.99 24.65 19.24
CA MET A 320 0.42 24.69 19.65
C MET A 320 1.27 25.46 18.64
N ALA A 321 1.08 25.20 17.33
CA ALA A 321 1.77 25.92 16.28
C ALA A 321 1.44 27.42 16.28
N LEU A 322 0.16 27.78 16.42
CA LEU A 322 -0.27 29.18 16.49
C LEU A 322 0.31 29.89 17.73
N LYS A 323 0.31 29.24 18.90
CA LYS A 323 0.94 29.79 20.12
C LYS A 323 2.45 29.96 19.97
N ALA A 324 3.10 29.10 19.18
CA ALA A 324 4.53 29.18 18.92
C ALA A 324 4.93 30.30 17.95
N GLY A 325 3.97 30.97 17.29
CA GLY A 325 4.24 32.06 16.35
C GLY A 325 3.89 31.75 14.89
N ALA A 326 3.27 30.61 14.59
CA ALA A 326 2.90 30.29 13.21
C ALA A 326 1.97 31.36 12.61
N ARG A 327 2.30 31.83 11.40
CA ARG A 327 1.53 32.85 10.68
C ARG A 327 0.15 32.32 10.26
N HIS A 328 0.11 31.07 9.81
CA HIS A 328 -1.13 30.41 9.38
C HIS A 328 -1.06 28.90 9.56
N VAL A 329 -2.17 28.28 9.99
CA VAL A 329 -2.31 26.83 10.07
C VAL A 329 -3.47 26.34 9.20
N THR A 330 -3.19 25.44 8.26
CA THR A 330 -4.21 24.66 7.56
C THR A 330 -4.35 23.31 8.26
N ALA A 331 -5.45 23.12 8.98
CA ALA A 331 -5.77 21.92 9.74
C ALA A 331 -6.73 21.04 8.95
N VAL A 332 -6.36 19.78 8.72
CA VAL A 332 -7.10 18.85 7.87
C VAL A 332 -7.46 17.60 8.66
N ASP A 333 -8.73 17.22 8.61
CA ASP A 333 -9.19 15.95 9.16
C ASP A 333 -10.15 15.25 8.20
N ARG A 334 -10.06 13.91 8.16
CA ARG A 334 -10.94 13.07 7.36
C ARG A 334 -12.28 12.79 8.06
N TRP A 335 -12.42 13.14 9.33
CA TRP A 335 -13.61 12.94 10.14
C TRP A 335 -14.29 14.28 10.43
N LEU A 336 -15.57 14.38 10.04
CA LEU A 336 -16.30 15.65 10.05
C LEU A 336 -16.41 16.24 11.46
N TYR A 337 -16.76 15.39 12.42
CA TYR A 337 -16.92 15.77 13.82
C TYR A 337 -15.59 16.22 14.44
N MET A 338 -14.45 15.70 13.97
CA MET A 338 -13.14 16.15 14.42
C MET A 338 -12.75 17.49 13.81
N ALA A 339 -12.96 17.68 12.51
CA ALA A 339 -12.78 18.98 11.88
C ALA A 339 -13.66 20.07 12.55
N LEU A 340 -14.90 19.74 12.91
CA LEU A 340 -15.78 20.65 13.67
C LEU A 340 -15.23 20.95 15.06
N ALA A 341 -14.84 19.92 15.83
CA ALA A 341 -14.26 20.09 17.15
C ALA A 341 -12.96 20.92 17.13
N CYS A 342 -12.12 20.73 16.10
CA CYS A 342 -10.93 21.56 15.85
C CYS A 342 -11.30 23.04 15.70
N ARG A 343 -12.28 23.32 14.83
CA ARG A 343 -12.75 24.69 14.59
C ARG A 343 -13.33 25.31 15.86
N GLU A 344 -14.15 24.58 16.60
CA GLU A 344 -14.74 25.04 17.86
C GLU A 344 -13.66 25.29 18.92
N SER A 345 -12.66 24.42 19.00
CA SER A 345 -11.53 24.56 19.94
C SER A 345 -10.68 25.80 19.61
N LEU A 346 -10.41 26.05 18.33
CA LEU A 346 -9.68 27.25 17.88
C LEU A 346 -10.43 28.54 18.25
N VAL A 347 -11.74 28.58 18.01
CA VAL A 347 -12.60 29.72 18.38
C VAL A 347 -12.64 29.91 19.90
N ALA A 348 -12.86 28.83 20.66
CA ALA A 348 -12.94 28.87 22.12
C ALA A 348 -11.65 29.35 22.78
N ASN A 349 -10.50 29.16 22.12
CA ASN A 349 -9.19 29.63 22.59
C ASN A 349 -8.79 31.01 22.05
N GLY A 350 -9.69 31.70 21.33
CA GLY A 350 -9.51 33.10 20.93
C GLY A 350 -8.55 33.33 19.76
N PHE A 351 -8.28 32.31 18.93
CA PHE A 351 -7.52 32.49 17.69
C PHE A 351 -8.37 33.21 16.63
N ALA A 352 -7.75 34.12 15.87
CA ALA A 352 -8.46 34.88 14.84
C ALA A 352 -8.72 34.00 13.60
N GLU A 353 -9.86 34.19 12.92
CA GLU A 353 -10.26 33.35 11.78
C GLU A 353 -9.27 33.45 10.60
N GLU A 354 -8.48 34.53 10.51
CA GLU A 354 -7.45 34.69 9.47
C GLU A 354 -6.20 33.85 9.73
N GLN A 355 -5.99 33.36 10.96
CA GLN A 355 -4.80 32.60 11.33
C GLN A 355 -4.93 31.11 11.01
N TYR A 356 -6.13 30.61 10.72
CA TYR A 356 -6.33 29.19 10.48
C TYR A 356 -7.36 28.89 9.41
N THR A 357 -7.29 27.67 8.87
CA THR A 357 -8.31 27.11 7.99
C THR A 357 -8.51 25.66 8.36
N VAL A 358 -9.75 25.26 8.63
CA VAL A 358 -10.08 23.87 8.97
C VAL A 358 -10.81 23.22 7.81
N ILE A 359 -10.29 22.09 7.33
CA ILE A 359 -10.75 21.41 6.12
C ILE A 359 -11.15 19.98 6.46
N TYR A 360 -12.37 19.63 6.06
CA TYR A 360 -12.86 18.26 6.11
C TYR A 360 -12.63 17.57 4.76
N LYS A 361 -11.45 16.96 4.59
CA LYS A 361 -11.05 16.23 3.39
C LYS A 361 -10.02 15.16 3.75
N ARG A 362 -9.83 14.20 2.85
CA ARG A 362 -8.66 13.32 2.93
C ARG A 362 -7.41 14.11 2.58
N PRO A 363 -6.26 13.83 3.21
CA PRO A 363 -5.00 14.44 2.84
C PRO A 363 -4.66 14.28 1.35
N SER A 364 -5.00 13.14 0.74
CA SER A 364 -4.76 12.84 -0.68
C SER A 364 -5.61 13.67 -1.65
N ASP A 365 -6.70 14.27 -1.16
CA ASP A 365 -7.69 14.97 -2.00
C ASP A 365 -7.54 16.49 -1.88
N LEU A 366 -6.55 16.95 -1.09
CA LEU A 366 -6.21 18.35 -0.95
C LEU A 366 -5.62 18.90 -2.24
N SER A 367 -5.99 20.12 -2.59
CA SER A 367 -5.48 20.78 -3.79
C SER A 367 -4.88 22.15 -3.46
N ILE A 368 -3.73 22.43 -4.08
CA ILE A 368 -3.12 23.76 -3.99
C ILE A 368 -4.05 24.81 -4.62
N LYS A 369 -4.03 26.03 -4.07
CA LYS A 369 -4.89 27.19 -4.40
C LYS A 369 -6.36 27.09 -3.98
N ALA A 370 -6.98 25.90 -3.99
CA ALA A 370 -8.37 25.77 -3.55
C ALA A 370 -8.48 25.49 -2.05
N ASP A 371 -7.69 24.54 -1.55
CA ASP A 371 -7.70 24.14 -0.13
C ASP A 371 -6.52 24.75 0.63
N VAL A 372 -5.33 24.68 0.02
CA VAL A 372 -4.08 25.21 0.57
C VAL A 372 -3.65 26.38 -0.33
N PRO A 373 -3.88 27.65 0.08
CA PRO A 373 -3.64 28.81 -0.80
C PRO A 373 -2.18 28.99 -1.21
N VAL A 374 -1.27 28.67 -0.30
CA VAL A 374 0.19 28.80 -0.44
C VAL A 374 0.84 27.55 0.18
N CYS A 375 1.89 27.02 -0.45
CA CYS A 375 2.61 25.87 0.09
C CYS A 375 3.08 26.12 1.53
N CYS A 376 2.99 25.09 2.36
CA CYS A 376 3.42 25.12 3.76
C CYS A 376 4.90 24.73 3.87
N ASN A 377 5.60 25.30 4.84
CA ASN A 377 7.00 24.99 5.16
C ASN A 377 7.13 24.17 6.45
N ILE A 378 6.02 23.84 7.12
CA ILE A 378 5.98 22.89 8.23
C ILE A 378 4.82 21.92 7.99
N LEU A 379 5.08 20.63 8.08
CA LEU A 379 4.06 19.58 8.07
C LEU A 379 4.01 18.91 9.45
N ILE A 380 2.83 18.89 10.06
CA ILE A 380 2.55 18.07 11.24
C ILE A 380 1.65 16.92 10.78
N CYS A 381 2.10 15.68 10.97
CA CYS A 381 1.35 14.47 10.64
C CYS A 381 1.02 13.73 11.93
N ASP A 382 -0.24 13.84 12.37
CA ASP A 382 -0.77 13.19 13.57
C ASP A 382 -1.79 12.09 13.23
N MET A 383 -1.63 11.47 12.05
CA MET A 383 -2.55 10.42 11.59
C MET A 383 -2.13 9.02 12.06
N MET A 384 -0.89 8.86 12.51
CA MET A 384 -0.31 7.56 12.82
C MET A 384 -1.05 6.87 13.98
N ASP A 385 -1.34 5.61 13.76
CA ASP A 385 -1.98 4.70 14.68
C ASP A 385 -1.02 3.59 15.11
N GLU A 386 -1.53 2.64 15.88
CA GLU A 386 -0.78 1.51 16.39
C GLU A 386 -0.10 0.67 15.28
N GLY A 387 -0.72 0.62 14.11
CA GLY A 387 -0.19 -0.05 12.92
C GLY A 387 0.78 0.79 12.08
N LEU A 388 1.05 2.04 12.48
CA LEU A 388 1.83 3.08 11.78
C LEU A 388 1.28 3.44 10.40
N LEU A 389 1.28 2.49 9.47
CA LEU A 389 0.91 2.65 8.06
C LEU A 389 -0.59 2.47 7.81
N THR A 390 -1.33 1.89 8.74
CA THR A 390 -2.76 1.58 8.57
C THR A 390 -3.60 2.84 8.40
N SER A 391 -3.18 3.96 8.98
CA SER A 391 -3.82 5.27 8.78
C SER A 391 -3.71 5.89 7.37
N GLY A 392 -2.93 5.29 6.45
CA GLY A 392 -2.73 5.83 5.11
C GLY A 392 -1.70 6.96 5.04
N VAL A 393 -0.73 6.98 5.95
CA VAL A 393 0.33 8.01 6.02
C VAL A 393 1.17 8.05 4.73
N VAL A 394 1.56 6.91 4.16
CA VAL A 394 2.42 6.86 2.95
C VAL A 394 1.82 7.63 1.76
N PRO A 395 0.58 7.33 1.30
CA PRO A 395 -0.02 8.09 0.20
C PRO A 395 -0.25 9.56 0.54
N ALA A 396 -0.59 9.89 1.78
CA ALA A 396 -0.77 11.28 2.22
C ALA A 396 0.54 12.07 2.16
N MET A 397 1.63 11.52 2.70
CA MET A 397 2.96 12.13 2.69
C MET A 397 3.44 12.37 1.26
N ARG A 398 3.28 11.37 0.37
CA ARG A 398 3.67 11.50 -1.03
C ARG A 398 2.94 12.65 -1.72
N HIS A 399 1.63 12.74 -1.53
CA HIS A 399 0.81 13.81 -2.11
C HIS A 399 1.22 15.19 -1.60
N CYS A 400 1.43 15.32 -0.28
CA CYS A 400 1.81 16.59 0.33
C CYS A 400 3.19 17.07 -0.14
N LEU A 401 4.19 16.18 -0.17
CA LEU A 401 5.54 16.50 -0.65
C LEU A 401 5.57 16.91 -2.12
N GLN A 402 4.69 16.34 -2.94
CA GLN A 402 4.64 16.65 -4.37
C GLN A 402 3.95 17.97 -4.69
N SER A 403 3.03 18.44 -3.84
CA SER A 403 2.08 19.48 -4.25
C SER A 403 1.69 20.54 -3.21
N LEU A 404 1.92 20.29 -1.91
CA LEU A 404 1.42 21.16 -0.83
C LEU A 404 2.53 21.77 0.04
N LEU A 405 3.76 21.25 -0.08
CA LEU A 405 4.89 21.65 0.75
C LEU A 405 5.98 22.33 -0.06
N THR A 406 6.79 23.15 0.60
CA THR A 406 8.07 23.62 0.05
C THR A 406 9.14 22.54 0.16
N ASP A 407 10.16 22.60 -0.70
CA ASP A 407 11.24 21.58 -0.72
C ASP A 407 12.02 21.52 0.60
N ASP A 408 12.10 22.65 1.31
CA ASP A 408 12.76 22.81 2.60
C ASP A 408 11.84 22.56 3.81
N ALA A 409 10.60 22.11 3.59
CA ALA A 409 9.61 22.01 4.67
C ALA A 409 10.04 21.09 5.82
N VAL A 410 9.86 21.51 7.07
CA VAL A 410 10.13 20.68 8.25
C VAL A 410 8.99 19.68 8.43
N LEU A 411 9.30 18.40 8.59
CA LEU A 411 8.31 17.32 8.74
C LEU A 411 8.32 16.82 10.19
N ILE A 412 7.13 16.77 10.81
CA ILE A 412 6.93 16.27 12.17
C ILE A 412 5.89 15.15 12.10
N PRO A 413 6.26 13.87 12.29
CA PRO A 413 7.62 13.38 12.51
C PRO A 413 8.52 13.48 11.26
N ALA A 414 9.83 13.42 11.50
CA ALA A 414 10.85 13.33 10.47
C ALA A 414 11.03 11.88 9.97
N SER A 415 10.94 10.91 10.88
CA SER A 415 11.10 9.49 10.58
C SER A 415 10.28 8.60 11.50
N ALA A 416 10.06 7.36 11.08
CA ALA A 416 9.45 6.32 11.89
C ALA A 416 10.21 5.01 11.74
N THR A 417 10.49 4.35 12.86
CA THR A 417 11.22 3.07 12.88
C THR A 417 10.35 2.01 13.52
N VAL A 418 10.14 0.89 12.82
CA VAL A 418 9.35 -0.26 13.27
C VAL A 418 10.28 -1.32 13.84
N PHE A 419 9.99 -1.75 15.06
CA PHE A 419 10.68 -2.83 15.74
C PHE A 419 9.79 -4.06 15.82
N VAL A 420 10.41 -5.23 15.78
CA VAL A 420 9.75 -6.52 15.97
C VAL A 420 10.49 -7.34 17.00
N GLN A 421 9.74 -8.18 17.72
CA GLN A 421 10.28 -9.11 18.69
C GLN A 421 9.52 -10.43 18.61
N ALA A 422 10.25 -11.55 18.49
CA ALA A 422 9.66 -12.87 18.62
C ALA A 422 9.29 -13.13 20.09
N VAL A 423 8.05 -13.51 20.34
CA VAL A 423 7.53 -13.75 21.69
C VAL A 423 6.77 -15.06 21.77
N GLU A 424 6.70 -15.60 22.98
CA GLU A 424 5.75 -16.62 23.36
C GLU A 424 4.57 -15.94 24.07
N ALA A 425 3.39 -15.98 23.46
CA ALA A 425 2.14 -15.48 24.03
C ALA A 425 1.18 -16.65 24.25
N ARG A 426 1.04 -17.11 25.50
CA ARG A 426 0.24 -18.30 25.82
C ARG A 426 -0.59 -18.09 27.09
N THR A 427 -1.86 -18.44 27.02
CA THR A 427 -2.72 -18.55 28.20
C THR A 427 -2.56 -19.96 28.78
N THR A 428 -2.23 -20.07 30.06
CA THR A 428 -2.08 -21.37 30.76
C THR A 428 -3.09 -21.43 31.91
N ASP A 429 -2.62 -21.42 33.15
CA ASP A 429 -3.46 -21.38 34.34
C ASP A 429 -4.05 -19.98 34.56
N VAL A 430 -5.37 -19.91 34.78
CA VAL A 430 -6.06 -18.70 35.21
C VAL A 430 -6.86 -19.06 36.46
N CYS A 431 -6.47 -18.50 37.60
CA CYS A 431 -7.10 -18.75 38.90
C CYS A 431 -7.12 -20.24 39.31
N GLY A 432 -6.06 -21.01 39.00
CA GLY A 432 -5.98 -22.44 39.31
C GLY A 432 -6.70 -23.35 38.31
N VAL A 433 -7.16 -22.80 37.17
CA VAL A 433 -7.86 -23.53 36.13
C VAL A 433 -7.06 -23.47 34.83
N ASP A 434 -6.81 -24.64 34.23
CA ASP A 434 -6.16 -24.71 32.93
C ASP A 434 -7.07 -24.15 31.83
N MET A 435 -6.67 -23.00 31.30
CA MET A 435 -7.33 -22.29 30.20
C MET A 435 -6.55 -22.43 28.88
N SER A 436 -5.58 -23.34 28.80
CA SER A 436 -4.77 -23.55 27.59
C SER A 436 -5.55 -23.86 26.30
N PRO A 437 -6.76 -24.48 26.31
CA PRO A 437 -7.55 -24.65 25.09
C PRO A 437 -7.94 -23.35 24.39
N VAL A 438 -8.00 -22.22 25.11
CA VAL A 438 -8.37 -20.92 24.50
C VAL A 438 -7.35 -20.45 23.46
N ASN A 439 -6.11 -20.94 23.53
CA ASN A 439 -5.06 -20.57 22.58
C ASN A 439 -5.39 -20.99 21.14
N LEU A 440 -6.25 -21.99 20.93
CA LEU A 440 -6.72 -22.39 19.60
C LEU A 440 -7.56 -21.31 18.91
N TYR A 441 -8.10 -20.35 19.67
CA TYR A 441 -8.93 -19.26 19.16
C TYR A 441 -8.14 -17.97 18.89
N ARG A 442 -6.80 -18.01 18.95
CA ARG A 442 -5.91 -16.89 18.61
C ARG A 442 -5.65 -16.80 17.09
N TRP A 443 -6.70 -16.90 16.26
CA TRP A 443 -6.60 -16.90 14.79
C TRP A 443 -7.01 -15.56 14.15
N THR A 444 -7.22 -14.50 14.95
CA THR A 444 -7.67 -13.21 14.42
C THR A 444 -6.70 -12.68 13.35
N PRO A 445 -7.16 -12.41 12.11
CA PRO A 445 -6.28 -12.00 11.00
C PRO A 445 -5.77 -10.56 11.15
N ALA A 446 -6.38 -9.79 12.05
CA ALA A 446 -5.93 -8.46 12.41
C ALA A 446 -5.00 -8.53 13.62
N PHE A 447 -3.95 -7.72 13.64
CA PHE A 447 -3.15 -7.53 14.84
C PHE A 447 -4.05 -7.02 15.97
N ALA A 448 -3.84 -7.53 17.18
CA ALA A 448 -4.58 -7.05 18.33
C ALA A 448 -4.05 -5.66 18.71
N ALA A 449 -4.72 -4.61 18.25
CA ALA A 449 -4.51 -3.22 18.63
C ALA A 449 -5.38 -2.86 19.85
N GLY A 450 -5.03 -1.79 20.57
CA GLY A 450 -5.99 -1.16 21.50
C GLY A 450 -5.92 -1.61 22.96
N ALA A 451 -5.26 -2.73 23.28
CA ALA A 451 -5.25 -3.29 24.63
C ALA A 451 -3.86 -3.24 25.28
N PRO A 452 -3.73 -2.74 26.52
CA PRO A 452 -2.50 -2.89 27.28
C PRO A 452 -2.20 -4.38 27.47
N LEU A 453 -1.07 -4.85 26.94
CA LEU A 453 -0.58 -6.18 27.26
C LEU A 453 -0.32 -6.27 28.76
N ALA A 454 -1.04 -7.16 29.45
CA ALA A 454 -0.88 -7.37 30.87
C ALA A 454 0.53 -7.90 31.17
N LYS A 455 1.04 -7.62 32.37
CA LYS A 455 2.34 -8.15 32.81
C LYS A 455 2.27 -9.68 32.79
N GLY A 456 3.22 -10.33 32.10
CA GLY A 456 3.26 -11.78 31.94
C GLY A 456 2.37 -12.34 30.83
N MET A 457 1.71 -11.49 30.02
CA MET A 457 0.90 -11.93 28.87
C MET A 457 1.73 -12.55 27.74
N TYR A 458 3.01 -12.19 27.68
CA TYR A 458 3.98 -12.77 26.76
C TYR A 458 5.36 -12.90 27.43
N ARG A 459 6.19 -13.77 26.86
CA ARG A 459 7.60 -13.96 27.20
C ARG A 459 8.47 -13.62 25.98
N PRO A 460 9.38 -12.64 26.08
CA PRO A 460 10.37 -12.38 25.03
C PRO A 460 11.23 -13.62 24.76
N LEU A 461 11.45 -13.94 23.48
CA LEU A 461 12.35 -15.02 23.07
C LEU A 461 13.66 -14.50 22.44
N MET A 462 13.70 -13.21 22.11
CA MET A 462 14.84 -12.51 21.52
C MET A 462 14.82 -11.04 21.92
N GLU A 463 15.95 -10.36 21.76
CA GLU A 463 16.00 -8.90 21.81
C GLU A 463 15.23 -8.27 20.62
N PRO A 464 14.68 -7.07 20.76
CA PRO A 464 14.01 -6.37 19.66
C PRO A 464 14.96 -6.11 18.49
N VAL A 465 14.46 -6.30 17.27
CA VAL A 465 15.20 -5.97 16.04
C VAL A 465 14.45 -4.95 15.20
N GLU A 466 15.18 -4.08 14.54
CA GLU A 466 14.62 -3.13 13.59
C GLU A 466 14.13 -3.87 12.34
N ALA A 467 12.81 -3.78 12.09
CA ALA A 467 12.19 -4.33 10.89
C ALA A 467 12.20 -3.34 9.72
N TRP A 468 11.86 -2.07 9.97
CA TRP A 468 11.77 -1.06 8.92
C TRP A 468 12.11 0.33 9.45
N HIS A 469 12.74 1.14 8.59
CA HIS A 469 12.91 2.57 8.82
C HIS A 469 12.25 3.34 7.67
N PHE A 470 11.39 4.29 8.01
CA PHE A 470 10.66 5.14 7.07
C PHE A 470 11.06 6.59 7.29
N SER A 471 11.70 7.19 6.27
CA SER A 471 11.87 8.65 6.22
C SER A 471 10.57 9.27 5.70
N MET A 472 10.00 10.22 6.45
CA MET A 472 8.79 10.91 6.02
C MET A 472 9.03 11.76 4.77
N ARG A 473 10.29 12.13 4.49
CA ARG A 473 10.70 12.88 3.30
C ARG A 473 10.81 12.01 2.04
N LEU A 474 10.94 10.69 2.20
CA LEU A 474 11.09 9.72 1.12
C LEU A 474 10.09 8.57 1.30
N PRO A 475 8.77 8.84 1.18
CA PRO A 475 7.76 7.80 1.30
C PRO A 475 7.94 6.74 0.20
N PRO A 476 7.86 5.43 0.53
CA PRO A 476 8.12 4.35 -0.41
C PRO A 476 7.11 4.36 -1.56
N GLU A 477 7.54 4.11 -2.81
CA GLU A 477 6.65 4.11 -3.99
C GLU A 477 5.84 2.83 -4.16
N GLU A 478 6.37 1.71 -3.66
CA GLU A 478 5.80 0.38 -3.77
C GLU A 478 5.88 -0.40 -2.45
N SER A 479 5.17 -1.54 -2.40
CA SER A 479 5.22 -2.43 -1.23
C SER A 479 6.54 -3.20 -1.21
N GLY A 480 7.16 -3.29 -0.03
CA GLY A 480 8.41 -4.03 0.17
C GLY A 480 8.22 -5.36 0.94
N ARG A 481 9.18 -6.27 0.79
CA ARG A 481 9.34 -7.46 1.65
C ARG A 481 10.77 -7.49 2.17
N ARG A 482 10.95 -7.82 3.44
CA ARG A 482 12.26 -7.94 4.10
C ARG A 482 12.33 -9.26 4.84
N HIS A 483 13.45 -9.95 4.72
CA HIS A 483 13.80 -11.10 5.55
C HIS A 483 14.62 -10.60 6.74
N LEU A 484 14.29 -11.08 7.94
CA LEU A 484 14.97 -10.72 9.18
C LEU A 484 15.50 -12.01 9.82
N ASP A 485 16.79 -12.03 10.13
CA ASP A 485 17.40 -13.11 10.88
C ASP A 485 17.10 -12.91 12.37
N MET A 486 16.48 -13.90 13.00
CA MET A 486 16.07 -13.85 14.41
C MET A 486 17.06 -14.67 15.26
N HIS A 487 17.71 -14.01 16.22
CA HIS A 487 18.58 -14.68 17.17
C HIS A 487 17.86 -14.89 18.51
N PHE A 488 17.45 -16.13 18.77
CA PHE A 488 16.73 -16.50 19.99
C PHE A 488 17.69 -16.58 21.18
N THR A 489 17.41 -15.81 22.23
CA THR A 489 18.20 -15.74 23.47
C THR A 489 17.53 -16.47 24.64
N ALA A 490 16.28 -16.92 24.47
CA ALA A 490 15.55 -17.67 25.48
C ALA A 490 14.80 -18.86 24.88
N ASP A 491 14.76 -19.96 25.63
CA ASP A 491 13.99 -21.16 25.27
C ASP A 491 12.49 -20.90 25.37
N GLY A 492 11.72 -21.28 24.35
CA GLY A 492 10.25 -21.16 24.38
C GLY A 492 9.57 -21.51 23.07
N ILE A 493 8.27 -21.22 23.00
CA ILE A 493 7.45 -21.46 21.80
C ILE A 493 7.24 -20.15 21.06
N PHE A 494 7.86 -20.02 19.89
CA PHE A 494 7.59 -18.89 19.01
C PHE A 494 6.20 -19.02 18.37
N ASN A 495 5.25 -18.20 18.82
CA ASN A 495 3.86 -18.24 18.35
C ASN A 495 3.25 -16.86 18.10
N ALA A 496 3.98 -15.77 18.38
CA ALA A 496 3.54 -14.41 18.07
C ALA A 496 4.72 -13.50 17.78
N VAL A 497 4.45 -12.47 16.97
CA VAL A 497 5.35 -11.34 16.77
C VAL A 497 4.75 -10.13 17.44
N LEU A 498 5.52 -9.55 18.36
CA LEU A 498 5.23 -8.26 18.95
C LEU A 498 5.88 -7.19 18.09
N PHE A 499 5.17 -6.13 17.74
CA PHE A 499 5.75 -5.01 17.01
C PHE A 499 5.28 -3.68 17.56
N TRP A 500 6.14 -2.67 17.42
CA TRP A 500 5.87 -1.29 17.79
C TRP A 500 6.71 -0.38 16.90
N HIS A 501 6.51 0.93 17.06
CA HIS A 501 7.25 1.93 16.33
C HIS A 501 7.72 3.07 17.23
N THR A 502 8.87 3.64 16.89
CA THR A 502 9.31 4.95 17.38
C THR A 502 9.17 6.00 16.28
N LEU A 503 8.75 7.19 16.67
CA LEU A 503 8.68 8.37 15.82
C LEU A 503 9.76 9.35 16.27
N GLU A 504 10.58 9.80 15.34
CA GLU A 504 11.51 10.91 15.58
C GLU A 504 10.79 12.20 15.16
N LEU A 505 10.38 13.02 16.15
CA LEU A 505 9.64 14.25 15.88
C LEU A 505 10.56 15.38 15.42
N ALA A 506 11.72 15.49 16.08
CA ALA A 506 12.77 16.45 15.85
C ALA A 506 14.10 15.85 16.37
N PRO A 507 15.26 16.41 16.03
CA PRO A 507 16.54 15.90 16.55
C PRO A 507 16.53 15.80 18.08
N GLY A 508 16.66 14.58 18.61
CA GLY A 508 16.64 14.30 20.05
C GLY A 508 15.25 14.28 20.71
N VAL A 509 14.16 14.40 19.95
CA VAL A 509 12.78 14.30 20.45
C VAL A 509 12.09 13.11 19.81
N THR A 510 11.92 12.04 20.58
CA THR A 510 11.33 10.78 20.12
C THR A 510 10.05 10.43 20.88
N ILE A 511 9.16 9.71 20.19
CA ILE A 511 7.97 9.09 20.76
C ILE A 511 8.03 7.59 20.51
N SER A 512 7.72 6.76 21.51
CA SER A 512 7.76 5.29 21.40
C SER A 512 6.43 4.63 21.76
N SER A 513 5.98 3.71 20.90
CA SER A 513 4.87 2.79 21.23
C SER A 513 5.35 1.46 21.84
N ALA A 514 6.61 1.39 22.27
CA ALA A 514 7.20 0.19 22.86
C ALA A 514 6.40 -0.31 24.09
N PRO A 515 6.36 -1.63 24.33
CA PRO A 515 5.78 -2.16 25.57
C PRO A 515 6.67 -1.84 26.77
N ALA A 516 6.05 -1.62 27.94
CA ALA A 516 6.74 -1.28 29.19
C ALA A 516 7.78 -2.32 29.68
N LEU A 517 7.75 -3.55 29.16
CA LEU A 517 8.73 -4.61 29.44
C LEU A 517 10.03 -4.47 28.63
N VAL A 518 10.02 -3.64 27.58
CA VAL A 518 11.17 -3.40 26.68
C VAL A 518 11.81 -2.03 26.94
N SER A 519 11.09 -1.11 27.59
CA SER A 519 11.63 0.20 27.99
C SER A 519 12.51 0.07 29.25
N ASP A 520 13.82 -0.13 29.08
CA ASP A 520 14.80 0.15 30.13
C ASP A 520 15.28 1.60 30.03
N ALA A 521 15.31 2.30 31.16
CA ALA A 521 15.82 3.66 31.38
C ALA A 521 15.03 4.84 30.77
N GLY A 522 13.97 5.28 31.45
CA GLY A 522 13.61 6.71 31.53
C GLY A 522 13.01 7.38 30.28
N GLU A 523 12.79 6.67 29.18
CA GLU A 523 12.08 7.21 28.03
C GLU A 523 10.56 7.08 28.20
N PRO A 524 9.77 8.16 27.97
CA PRO A 524 8.33 8.11 28.14
C PRO A 524 7.71 7.04 27.24
N CYS A 525 6.98 6.11 27.85
CA CYS A 525 6.20 5.10 27.17
C CYS A 525 4.82 5.71 26.86
N PHE A 526 4.48 5.86 25.58
CA PHE A 526 3.26 6.56 25.17
C PHE A 526 2.10 5.59 25.09
N HIS A 527 0.90 6.05 25.43
CA HIS A 527 -0.33 5.26 25.30
C HIS A 527 -0.82 5.30 23.83
N VAL A 528 0.03 4.79 22.94
CA VAL A 528 -0.42 4.27 21.64
C VAL A 528 -0.52 2.77 21.83
N SER A 529 -1.72 2.25 21.64
CA SER A 529 -2.06 0.90 22.01
C SER A 529 -1.18 -0.14 21.27
N ARG A 530 -0.97 -1.28 21.89
CA ARG A 530 0.08 -2.24 21.48
C ARG A 530 -0.47 -3.19 20.42
N CYS A 531 0.41 -3.77 19.60
CA CYS A 531 0.04 -4.69 18.54
C CYS A 531 0.70 -6.06 18.71
N THR A 532 -0.11 -7.12 18.78
CA THR A 532 0.38 -8.50 18.65
C THR A 532 -0.19 -9.15 17.40
N SER A 533 0.65 -9.73 16.54
CA SER A 533 0.22 -10.65 15.49
C SER A 533 0.48 -12.09 15.92
N SER A 534 -0.55 -12.94 15.87
CA SER A 534 -0.43 -14.37 16.08
C SER A 534 0.13 -15.04 14.83
N LEU A 535 1.11 -15.94 15.00
CA LEU A 535 1.58 -16.79 13.92
C LEU A 535 0.63 -17.98 13.77
N GLU A 536 0.32 -18.37 12.53
CA GLU A 536 -0.29 -19.67 12.27
C GLU A 536 0.72 -20.78 12.60
N THR A 537 0.60 -21.36 13.79
CA THR A 537 1.38 -22.55 14.16
C THR A 537 0.77 -23.78 13.50
N HIS A 538 1.37 -24.25 12.39
CA HIS A 538 1.16 -25.62 11.95
C HIS A 538 1.78 -26.58 12.99
N HIS A 539 0.94 -27.17 13.85
CA HIS A 539 1.37 -28.19 14.79
C HIS A 539 1.92 -29.42 14.05
N LEU A 540 3.24 -29.56 14.00
CA LEU A 540 3.90 -30.85 13.76
C LEU A 540 3.67 -31.74 14.98
N ARG A 541 2.64 -32.60 14.92
CA ARG A 541 2.52 -33.72 15.87
C ARG A 541 3.62 -34.73 15.55
N HIS A 542 4.62 -34.78 16.43
CA HIS A 542 5.58 -35.87 16.46
C HIS A 542 4.85 -37.10 17.05
N ASN A 543 4.39 -38.02 16.19
CA ASN A 543 3.90 -39.32 16.64
C ASN A 543 5.10 -40.16 17.08
N GLY A 544 5.47 -40.04 18.35
CA GLY A 544 6.27 -41.04 19.03
C GLY A 544 5.40 -42.26 19.29
N HIS A 545 5.52 -43.28 18.45
CA HIS A 545 5.24 -44.64 18.86
C HIS A 545 6.57 -45.37 18.99
N THR A 546 6.83 -45.80 20.21
CA THR A 546 7.82 -46.80 20.58
C THR A 546 7.50 -48.13 19.88
N LEU A 547 8.58 -48.79 19.42
CA LEU A 547 8.71 -50.07 18.68
C LEU A 547 8.60 -49.99 17.16
#